data_AF-A0A7X8YFC8-F1
#
_entry.id   AF-A0A7X8YFC8-F1
#
_cell.length_a   1.000
_cell.length_b   1.000
_cell.length_c   1.000
_cell.angle_alpha   90.00
_cell.angle_beta   90.00
_cell.angle_gamma   90.00
#
_symmetry.space_group_name_H-M   'P 1'
#
loop_
_entity.id
_entity.type
_entity.pdbx_description
1 polymer ?
#
loop_
_entity_poly.entity_id
_entity_poly.type
_entity_poly.pdbx_seq_one_letter_code
_entity_poly.pdbx_strand_id
1 'polypeptide(L)'
;MGKKLSTPEAYSELEAALEHHKRELQEQAGKVSRLLAYKKLRAEELEETHSFRRNARIKEVYQECAEFLGVPVPEVRRLMDSVETLAEKLPETHEVYQQGETDLASVQKVNRAIEGISHRPALMEKLDSELTTKARELNSAELDNWLKQRVPELDVKAYEERYERSKHKHYVAFEPQGDGSTKFHGLISTVAAARIEQMLYS
;
A
#
# COMPACT_ATOMS: atom_id res chain seq x y z
N MET A 1 35.28 -10.94 21.86
CA MET A 1 35.06 -12.17 21.07
C MET A 1 34.25 -11.81 19.83
N GLY A 2 34.92 -11.45 18.73
CA GLY A 2 34.27 -11.09 17.47
C GLY A 2 33.88 -12.36 16.71
N LYS A 3 32.59 -12.61 16.55
CA LYS A 3 32.07 -13.70 15.71
C LYS A 3 32.56 -13.47 14.27
N LYS A 4 33.48 -14.30 13.79
CA LYS A 4 33.74 -14.48 12.35
C LYS A 4 32.44 -15.02 11.74
N LEU A 5 31.70 -14.16 11.04
CA LEU A 5 31.74 -14.01 9.58
C LEU A 5 31.31 -15.31 8.91
N SER A 6 30.07 -15.29 8.43
CA SER A 6 29.44 -16.33 7.62
C SER A 6 30.43 -16.89 6.59
N THR A 7 30.42 -18.21 6.37
CA THR A 7 31.34 -18.82 5.39
C THR A 7 30.99 -18.34 3.97
N PRO A 8 31.94 -18.38 3.02
CA PRO A 8 31.65 -18.05 1.62
C PRO A 8 30.46 -18.83 1.06
N GLU A 9 30.31 -20.10 1.45
CA GLU A 9 29.16 -20.94 1.08
C GLU A 9 27.85 -20.40 1.66
N ALA A 10 27.84 -20.01 2.94
CA ALA A 10 26.65 -19.43 3.56
C ALA A 10 26.27 -18.06 2.98
N TYR A 11 27.23 -17.25 2.53
CA TYR A 11 26.94 -16.03 1.76
C TYR A 11 26.35 -16.34 0.38
N SER A 12 26.88 -17.35 -0.33
CA SER A 12 26.35 -17.77 -1.63
C SER A 12 24.90 -18.27 -1.54
N GLU A 13 24.54 -19.00 -0.48
CA GLU A 13 23.15 -19.43 -0.24
C GLU A 13 22.23 -18.25 0.05
N LEU A 14 22.69 -17.23 0.77
CA LEU A 14 21.93 -15.99 1.00
C LEU A 14 21.72 -15.20 -0.30
N GLU A 15 22.73 -15.09 -1.15
CA GLU A 15 22.61 -14.47 -2.47
C GLU A 15 21.60 -15.22 -3.36
N ALA A 16 21.64 -16.55 -3.36
CA ALA A 16 20.68 -17.37 -4.08
C ALA A 16 19.24 -17.17 -3.56
N ALA A 17 19.05 -17.09 -2.24
CA ALA A 17 17.75 -16.82 -1.63
C ALA A 17 17.22 -15.41 -2.00
N LEU A 18 18.08 -14.39 -2.02
CA LEU A 18 17.72 -13.03 -2.44
C LEU A 18 17.30 -12.98 -3.91
N GLU A 19 18.03 -13.66 -4.78
CA GLU A 19 17.72 -13.74 -6.20
C GLU A 19 16.39 -14.49 -6.45
N HIS A 20 16.15 -15.58 -5.71
CA HIS A 20 14.87 -16.28 -5.75
C HIS A 20 13.71 -15.36 -5.33
N HIS A 21 13.88 -14.64 -4.21
CA HIS A 21 12.88 -13.71 -3.74
C HIS A 21 12.59 -12.59 -4.75
N LYS A 22 13.63 -12.02 -5.38
CA LYS A 22 13.46 -11.02 -6.45
C LYS A 22 12.63 -11.55 -7.60
N ARG A 23 12.85 -12.81 -8.01
CA ARG A 23 12.04 -13.46 -9.06
C ARG A 23 10.58 -13.64 -8.65
N GLU A 24 10.32 -14.05 -7.41
CA GLU A 24 8.94 -14.14 -6.89
C GLU A 24 8.22 -12.79 -6.95
N LEU A 25 8.92 -11.69 -6.59
CA LEU A 25 8.37 -10.34 -6.68
C LEU A 25 8.10 -9.91 -8.13
N GLN A 26 9.02 -10.21 -9.06
CA GLN A 26 8.83 -9.95 -10.49
C GLN A 26 7.66 -10.76 -11.06
N GLU A 27 7.51 -12.02 -10.67
CA GLU A 27 6.37 -12.86 -11.06
C GLU A 27 5.05 -12.30 -10.51
N GLN A 28 5.05 -11.83 -9.25
CA GLN A 28 3.91 -11.16 -8.66
C GLN A 28 3.55 -9.88 -9.43
N ALA A 29 4.53 -9.04 -9.74
CA ALA A 29 4.33 -7.83 -10.54
C ALA A 29 3.77 -8.16 -11.93
N GLY A 30 4.37 -9.15 -12.60
CA GLY A 30 3.94 -9.65 -13.91
C GLY A 30 2.51 -10.18 -13.90
N LYS A 31 2.09 -10.88 -12.83
CA LYS A 31 0.71 -11.31 -12.64
C LYS A 31 -0.24 -10.12 -12.63
N VAL A 32 0.03 -9.09 -11.83
CA VAL A 32 -0.83 -7.90 -11.76
C VAL A 32 -0.87 -7.15 -13.08
N SER A 33 0.28 -6.98 -13.74
CA SER A 33 0.39 -6.34 -15.05
C SER A 33 -0.48 -7.03 -16.11
N ARG A 34 -0.56 -8.37 -16.09
CA ARG A 34 -1.43 -9.14 -17.00
C ARG A 34 -2.92 -8.92 -16.70
N LEU A 35 -3.32 -8.81 -15.43
CA LEU A 35 -4.70 -8.49 -15.06
C LEU A 35 -5.08 -7.07 -15.53
N LEU A 36 -4.18 -6.11 -15.40
CA LEU A 36 -4.39 -4.75 -15.90
C LEU A 36 -4.47 -4.71 -17.44
N ALA A 37 -3.61 -5.45 -18.13
CA ALA A 37 -3.70 -5.61 -19.58
C ALA A 37 -5.05 -6.24 -20.00
N TYR A 38 -5.52 -7.25 -19.27
CA TYR A 38 -6.83 -7.84 -19.49
C TYR A 38 -7.95 -6.81 -19.30
N LYS A 39 -7.93 -6.04 -18.21
CA LYS A 39 -8.88 -4.94 -17.97
C LYS A 39 -8.88 -3.93 -19.13
N LYS A 40 -7.71 -3.56 -19.65
CA LYS A 40 -7.57 -2.64 -20.77
C LYS A 40 -8.21 -3.20 -22.05
N LEU A 41 -7.88 -4.43 -22.43
CA LEU A 41 -8.48 -5.11 -23.60
C LEU A 41 -10.01 -5.16 -23.50
N ARG A 42 -10.54 -5.48 -22.32
CA ARG A 42 -11.99 -5.52 -22.07
C ARG A 42 -12.65 -4.15 -22.08
N ALA A 43 -11.89 -3.08 -21.79
CA ALA A 43 -12.38 -1.72 -21.86
C ALA A 43 -12.41 -1.19 -23.31
N GLU A 44 -11.45 -1.61 -24.16
CA GLU A 44 -11.41 -1.25 -25.59
C GLU A 44 -12.58 -1.86 -26.38
N GLU A 45 -13.10 -3.03 -25.97
CA GLU A 45 -14.34 -3.62 -26.52
C GLU A 45 -15.58 -2.69 -26.37
N LEU A 46 -15.49 -1.60 -25.59
CA LEU A 46 -16.63 -0.78 -25.17
C LEU A 46 -16.60 0.66 -25.70
N GLU A 47 -15.66 1.06 -26.56
CA GLU A 47 -15.41 2.46 -26.93
C GLU A 47 -16.65 3.25 -27.43
N GLU A 48 -17.75 2.58 -27.79
CA GLU A 48 -19.01 3.21 -28.23
C GLU A 48 -20.17 3.16 -27.21
N THR A 49 -19.92 2.83 -25.94
CA THR A 49 -21.01 2.50 -24.98
C THR A 49 -21.20 3.52 -23.85
N HIS A 50 -22.46 3.83 -23.49
CA HIS A 50 -22.83 4.67 -22.34
C HIS A 50 -22.08 4.30 -21.02
N SER A 51 -21.72 5.32 -20.23
CA SER A 51 -20.94 5.21 -18.97
C SER A 51 -21.43 4.14 -17.98
N PHE A 52 -22.75 3.92 -17.90
CA PHE A 52 -23.33 2.87 -17.06
C PHE A 52 -22.89 1.46 -17.48
N ARG A 53 -22.90 1.16 -18.78
CA ARG A 53 -22.46 -0.15 -19.31
C ARG A 53 -20.96 -0.35 -19.14
N ARG A 54 -20.16 0.72 -19.29
CA ARG A 54 -18.73 0.69 -19.00
C ARG A 54 -18.45 0.32 -17.53
N ASN A 55 -19.17 0.92 -16.60
CA ASN A 55 -19.02 0.62 -15.16
C ASN A 55 -19.48 -0.80 -14.79
N ALA A 56 -20.56 -1.29 -15.39
CA ALA A 56 -21.00 -2.67 -15.21
C ALA A 56 -19.94 -3.66 -15.71
N ARG A 57 -19.35 -3.40 -16.89
CA ARG A 57 -18.31 -4.24 -17.46
C ARG A 57 -17.01 -4.23 -16.65
N ILE A 58 -16.59 -3.08 -16.12
CA ILE A 58 -15.43 -3.03 -15.21
C ILE A 58 -15.67 -3.90 -13.97
N LYS A 59 -16.90 -3.93 -13.42
CA LYS A 59 -17.24 -4.83 -12.31
C LYS A 59 -17.18 -6.30 -12.72
N GLU A 60 -17.66 -6.65 -13.91
CA GLU A 60 -17.53 -8.00 -14.48
C GLU A 60 -16.07 -8.41 -14.62
N VAL A 61 -15.19 -7.53 -15.11
CA VAL A 61 -13.74 -7.80 -15.21
C VAL A 61 -13.16 -8.17 -13.84
N TYR A 62 -13.48 -7.40 -12.79
CA TYR A 62 -13.01 -7.75 -11.44
C TYR A 62 -13.58 -9.08 -10.94
N GLN A 63 -14.82 -9.41 -11.30
CA GLN A 63 -15.46 -10.68 -10.97
C GLN A 63 -14.76 -11.85 -11.69
N GLU A 64 -14.53 -11.74 -13.00
CA GLU A 64 -13.82 -12.74 -13.83
C GLU A 64 -12.40 -13.00 -13.28
N CYS A 65 -11.67 -11.92 -12.95
CA CYS A 65 -10.34 -12.04 -12.34
C CYS A 65 -10.39 -12.69 -10.94
N ALA A 66 -11.38 -12.36 -10.11
CA ALA A 66 -11.57 -12.95 -8.79
C ALA A 66 -11.85 -14.45 -8.85
N GLU A 67 -12.74 -14.86 -9.75
CA GLU A 67 -13.05 -16.27 -10.00
C GLU A 67 -11.82 -17.05 -10.50
N PHE A 68 -11.09 -16.51 -11.46
CA PHE A 68 -9.89 -17.16 -11.99
C PHE A 68 -8.77 -17.30 -10.96
N LEU A 69 -8.64 -16.33 -10.06
CA LEU A 69 -7.61 -16.33 -9.02
C LEU A 69 -8.03 -17.03 -7.73
N GLY A 70 -9.32 -17.37 -7.58
CA GLY A 70 -9.85 -17.98 -6.35
C GLY A 70 -9.82 -17.05 -5.13
N VAL A 71 -9.96 -15.74 -5.33
CA VAL A 71 -9.91 -14.73 -4.25
C VAL A 71 -11.12 -13.79 -4.29
N PRO A 72 -11.46 -13.09 -3.19
CA PRO A 72 -12.59 -12.15 -3.19
C PRO A 72 -12.40 -10.96 -4.15
N VAL A 73 -13.50 -10.51 -4.79
CA VAL A 73 -13.51 -9.31 -5.66
C VAL A 73 -12.89 -8.06 -5.02
N PRO A 74 -13.17 -7.72 -3.75
CA PRO A 74 -12.55 -6.56 -3.12
C PRO A 74 -11.01 -6.64 -3.08
N GLU A 75 -10.46 -7.85 -2.97
CA GLU A 75 -9.01 -8.08 -2.95
C GLU A 75 -8.39 -7.86 -4.33
N VAL A 76 -9.00 -8.43 -5.38
CA VAL A 76 -8.56 -8.21 -6.77
C VAL A 76 -8.63 -6.74 -7.13
N ARG A 77 -9.75 -6.09 -6.82
CA ARG A 77 -9.91 -4.64 -7.06
C ARG A 77 -8.81 -3.86 -6.35
N ARG A 78 -8.60 -4.08 -5.05
CA ARG A 78 -7.57 -3.39 -4.27
C ARG A 78 -6.18 -3.57 -4.89
N LEU A 79 -5.84 -4.78 -5.32
CA LEU A 79 -4.57 -5.12 -5.95
C LEU A 79 -4.40 -4.39 -7.29
N MET A 80 -5.40 -4.46 -8.17
CA MET A 80 -5.33 -3.86 -9.50
C MET A 80 -5.32 -2.33 -9.42
N ASP A 81 -6.24 -1.74 -8.65
CA ASP A 81 -6.36 -0.28 -8.52
C ASP A 81 -5.10 0.32 -7.88
N SER A 82 -4.43 -0.41 -6.97
CA SER A 82 -3.15 0.02 -6.39
C SER A 82 -2.06 0.12 -7.45
N VAL A 83 -1.88 -0.91 -8.28
CA VAL A 83 -0.81 -0.90 -9.28
C VAL A 83 -1.14 0.06 -10.42
N GLU A 84 -2.41 0.18 -10.81
CA GLU A 84 -2.87 1.16 -11.81
C GLU A 84 -2.61 2.60 -11.34
N THR A 85 -2.97 2.93 -10.09
CA THR A 85 -2.70 4.24 -9.50
C THR A 85 -1.20 4.52 -9.44
N LEU A 86 -0.40 3.51 -9.08
CA LEU A 86 1.06 3.64 -9.04
C LEU A 86 1.62 3.96 -10.43
N ALA A 87 1.21 3.20 -11.45
CA ALA A 87 1.66 3.41 -12.83
C ALA A 87 1.27 4.80 -13.38
N GLU A 88 0.10 5.31 -13.02
CA GLU A 88 -0.37 6.62 -13.46
C GLU A 88 0.29 7.80 -12.73
N LYS A 89 0.60 7.65 -11.44
CA LYS A 89 0.98 8.77 -10.57
C LYS A 89 2.46 8.78 -10.17
N LEU A 90 3.09 7.62 -10.17
CA LEU A 90 4.46 7.37 -9.72
C LEU A 90 5.16 6.39 -10.69
N PRO A 91 5.35 6.78 -11.97
CA PRO A 91 5.87 5.89 -13.00
C PRO A 91 7.25 5.31 -12.68
N GLU A 92 8.16 6.07 -12.05
CA GLU A 92 9.49 5.57 -11.71
C GLU A 92 9.42 4.51 -10.59
N THR A 93 8.60 4.75 -9.57
CA THR A 93 8.33 3.76 -8.52
C THR A 93 7.65 2.52 -9.08
N HIS A 94 6.78 2.67 -10.07
CA HIS A 94 6.17 1.55 -10.76
C HIS A 94 7.21 0.68 -11.49
N GLU A 95 8.23 1.28 -12.10
CA GLU A 95 9.34 0.51 -12.70
C GLU A 95 10.11 -0.30 -11.67
N VAL A 96 10.39 0.27 -10.49
CA VAL A 96 11.04 -0.44 -9.37
C VAL A 96 10.20 -1.63 -8.91
N TYR A 97 8.87 -1.49 -8.87
CA TYR A 97 7.96 -2.60 -8.59
C TYR A 97 8.03 -3.70 -9.67
N GLN A 98 8.01 -3.33 -10.96
CA GLN A 98 8.13 -4.31 -12.05
C GLN A 98 9.47 -5.05 -12.04
N GLN A 99 10.53 -4.40 -11.54
CA GLN A 99 11.87 -5.00 -11.41
C GLN A 99 11.99 -5.95 -10.20
N GLY A 100 10.95 -6.08 -9.37
CA GLY A 100 10.95 -6.90 -8.15
C GLY A 100 11.82 -6.32 -7.04
N GLU A 101 12.03 -5.01 -7.05
CA GLU A 101 12.81 -4.29 -6.04
C GLU A 101 11.93 -3.73 -4.91
N THR A 102 10.61 -3.79 -5.07
CA THR A 102 9.63 -3.53 -4.01
C THR A 102 8.48 -4.53 -4.09
N ASP A 103 7.89 -4.86 -2.95
CA ASP A 103 6.74 -5.76 -2.87
C ASP A 103 5.38 -5.03 -3.03
N LEU A 104 4.32 -5.79 -3.26
CA LEU A 104 2.96 -5.25 -3.39
C LEU A 104 2.45 -4.58 -2.10
N ALA A 105 2.88 -5.05 -0.93
CA ALA A 105 2.48 -4.47 0.35
C ALA A 105 2.98 -3.02 0.49
N SER A 106 4.20 -2.78 0.03
CA SER A 106 4.85 -1.47 -0.02
C SER A 106 4.16 -0.56 -1.05
N VAL A 107 3.81 -1.09 -2.23
CA VAL A 107 2.99 -0.36 -3.22
C VAL A 107 1.65 0.09 -2.63
N GLN A 108 0.96 -0.79 -1.88
CA GLN A 108 -0.30 -0.44 -1.24
C GLN A 108 -0.15 0.67 -0.17
N LYS A 109 0.98 0.66 0.56
CA LYS A 109 1.31 1.71 1.54
C LYS A 109 1.60 3.04 0.86
N VAL A 110 2.37 3.03 -0.23
CA VAL A 110 2.63 4.21 -1.06
C VAL A 110 1.31 4.81 -1.53
N ASN A 111 0.43 4.02 -2.15
CA ASN A 111 -0.88 4.49 -2.63
C ASN A 111 -1.72 5.15 -1.51
N ARG A 112 -1.76 4.53 -0.34
CA ARG A 112 -2.48 5.08 0.81
C ARG A 112 -1.86 6.39 1.33
N ALA A 113 -0.55 6.54 1.22
CA ALA A 113 0.15 7.75 1.65
C ALA A 113 -0.10 8.91 0.67
N ILE A 114 -0.12 8.64 -0.63
CA ILE A 114 -0.25 9.68 -1.67
C ILE A 114 -1.69 10.13 -1.93
N GLU A 115 -2.71 9.39 -1.48
CA GLU A 115 -4.13 9.71 -1.71
C GLU A 115 -4.45 11.19 -1.47
N GLY A 116 -3.92 11.76 -0.39
CA GLY A 116 -4.13 13.17 0.01
C GLY A 116 -3.38 14.21 -0.83
N ILE A 117 -2.32 13.82 -1.54
CA ILE A 117 -1.46 14.72 -2.33
C ILE A 117 -1.49 14.41 -3.83
N SER A 118 -2.25 13.38 -4.25
CA SER A 118 -2.39 12.90 -5.62
C SER A 118 -2.82 13.96 -6.65
N HIS A 119 -3.42 15.06 -6.19
CA HIS A 119 -3.84 16.20 -7.00
C HIS A 119 -2.73 17.25 -7.20
N ARG A 120 -1.51 17.02 -6.68
CA ARG A 120 -0.38 17.97 -6.73
C ARG A 120 0.80 17.38 -7.52
N PRO A 121 0.85 17.56 -8.85
CA PRO A 121 1.82 16.90 -9.72
C PRO A 121 3.29 17.13 -9.32
N ALA A 122 3.67 18.36 -8.94
CA ALA A 122 5.05 18.67 -8.55
C ALA A 122 5.51 17.96 -7.27
N LEU A 123 4.59 17.69 -6.33
CA LEU A 123 4.92 16.91 -5.13
C LEU A 123 5.01 15.42 -5.45
N MET A 124 4.16 14.94 -6.36
CA MET A 124 4.18 13.56 -6.82
C MET A 124 5.47 13.23 -7.57
N GLU A 125 5.92 14.10 -8.48
CA GLU A 125 7.18 13.93 -9.23
C GLU A 125 8.39 13.86 -8.27
N LYS A 126 8.45 14.79 -7.30
CA LYS A 126 9.50 14.77 -6.29
C LYS A 126 9.45 13.50 -5.45
N LEU A 127 8.27 13.10 -5.00
CA LEU A 127 8.11 11.89 -4.20
C LEU A 127 8.47 10.62 -4.99
N ASP A 128 8.13 10.56 -6.27
CA ASP A 128 8.47 9.45 -7.16
C ASP A 128 9.98 9.24 -7.23
N SER A 129 10.72 10.32 -7.51
CA SER A 129 12.18 10.28 -7.58
C SER A 129 12.83 9.82 -6.26
N GLU A 130 12.30 10.24 -5.11
CA GLU A 130 12.80 9.82 -3.79
C GLU A 130 12.44 8.35 -3.49
N LEU A 131 11.24 7.92 -3.90
CA LEU A 131 10.75 6.56 -3.70
C LEU A 131 11.56 5.53 -4.47
N THR A 132 12.08 5.85 -5.67
CA THR A 132 12.92 4.89 -6.42
C THR A 132 14.12 4.39 -5.61
N THR A 133 14.72 5.27 -4.83
CA THR A 133 15.87 4.95 -3.97
C THR A 133 15.38 4.31 -2.68
N LYS A 134 14.37 4.89 -2.04
CA LYS A 134 13.89 4.42 -0.73
C LYS A 134 13.24 3.04 -0.79
N ALA A 135 12.56 2.70 -1.88
CA ALA A 135 11.98 1.39 -2.09
C ALA A 135 13.03 0.26 -2.16
N ARG A 136 14.26 0.57 -2.59
CA ARG A 136 15.39 -0.39 -2.63
C ARG A 136 16.08 -0.56 -1.28
N GLU A 137 16.10 0.50 -0.48
CA GLU A 137 16.85 0.54 0.79
C GLU A 137 16.01 0.08 1.98
N LEU A 138 14.70 0.34 1.96
CA LEU A 138 13.83 0.20 3.10
C LEU A 138 12.91 -1.01 2.93
N ASN A 139 12.72 -1.76 4.02
CA ASN A 139 11.65 -2.76 4.04
C ASN A 139 10.27 -2.08 4.12
N SER A 140 9.21 -2.86 3.92
CA SER A 140 7.84 -2.34 3.88
C SER A 140 7.43 -1.53 5.13
N ALA A 141 7.90 -1.89 6.33
CA ALA A 141 7.55 -1.18 7.57
C ALA A 141 8.33 0.14 7.70
N GLU A 142 9.61 0.13 7.34
CA GLU A 142 10.44 1.33 7.30
C GLU A 142 9.94 2.33 6.26
N LEU A 143 9.55 1.84 5.08
CA LEU A 143 8.97 2.67 4.03
C LEU A 143 7.67 3.35 4.50
N ASP A 144 6.78 2.62 5.19
CA ASP A 144 5.55 3.19 5.76
C ASP A 144 5.86 4.31 6.77
N ASN A 145 6.85 4.10 7.63
CA ASN A 145 7.28 5.13 8.60
C ASN A 145 7.89 6.35 7.91
N TRP A 146 8.74 6.13 6.91
CA TRP A 146 9.31 7.21 6.11
C TRP A 146 8.23 8.01 5.39
N LEU A 147 7.26 7.35 4.74
CA LEU A 147 6.13 7.99 4.06
C LEU A 147 5.28 8.83 5.02
N LYS A 148 5.03 8.34 6.24
CA LYS A 148 4.28 9.05 7.29
C LYS A 148 4.96 10.35 7.73
N GLN A 149 6.28 10.46 7.58
CA GLN A 149 7.04 11.69 7.86
C GLN A 149 7.17 12.56 6.63
N ARG A 150 7.49 11.94 5.48
CA ARG A 150 7.83 12.65 4.26
C ARG A 150 6.65 13.33 3.59
N VAL A 151 5.49 12.66 3.49
CA VAL A 151 4.30 13.26 2.88
C VAL A 151 3.87 14.55 3.61
N PRO A 152 3.83 14.58 4.96
CA PRO A 152 3.61 15.84 5.70
C PRO A 152 4.66 16.93 5.47
N GLU A 153 5.95 16.58 5.34
CA GLU A 153 7.00 17.56 5.02
C GLU A 153 6.80 18.18 3.63
N LEU A 154 6.32 17.40 2.67
CA LEU A 154 6.03 17.86 1.32
C LEU A 154 4.76 18.72 1.26
N ASP A 155 3.79 18.47 2.14
CA ASP A 155 2.51 19.18 2.17
C ASP A 155 1.95 19.36 3.59
N VAL A 156 2.54 20.32 4.30
CA VAL A 156 2.15 20.66 5.68
C VAL A 156 0.66 21.00 5.77
N LYS A 157 0.11 21.72 4.78
CA LYS A 157 -1.31 22.10 4.77
C LYS A 157 -2.24 20.89 4.63
N ALA A 158 -1.95 19.98 3.69
CA ALA A 158 -2.77 18.76 3.55
C ALA A 158 -2.65 17.85 4.79
N TYR A 159 -1.49 17.86 5.45
CA TYR A 159 -1.32 17.17 6.73
C TYR A 159 -2.18 17.76 7.84
N GLU A 160 -2.18 19.09 8.01
CA GLU A 160 -3.04 19.79 8.97
C GLU A 160 -4.52 19.50 8.68
N GLU A 161 -4.95 19.56 7.41
CA GLU A 161 -6.32 19.21 7.02
C GLU A 161 -6.68 17.74 7.29
N ARG A 162 -5.72 16.81 7.14
CA ARG A 162 -5.93 15.39 7.47
C ARG A 162 -6.01 15.20 8.98
N TYR A 163 -5.18 15.92 9.73
CA TYR A 163 -5.18 15.91 11.19
C TYR A 163 -6.52 16.43 11.74
N GLU A 164 -7.01 17.57 11.25
CA GLU A 164 -8.33 18.11 11.61
C GLU A 164 -9.47 17.17 11.22
N ARG A 165 -9.47 16.62 9.99
CA ARG A 165 -10.47 15.59 9.59
C ARG A 165 -10.43 14.36 10.48
N SER A 166 -9.25 13.96 10.96
CA SER A 166 -9.09 12.79 11.83
C SER A 166 -9.58 13.06 13.25
N LYS A 167 -9.51 14.31 13.74
CA LYS A 167 -10.10 14.69 15.04
C LYS A 167 -11.60 14.41 15.10
N HIS A 168 -12.29 14.55 13.98
CA HIS A 168 -13.73 14.28 13.89
C HIS A 168 -14.08 12.79 13.77
N LYS A 169 -13.08 11.90 13.65
CA LYS A 169 -13.26 10.44 13.59
C LYS A 169 -13.02 9.75 14.93
N HIS A 170 -12.71 10.51 15.98
CA HIS A 170 -12.52 9.92 17.29
C HIS A 170 -13.81 9.27 17.77
N TYR A 171 -13.71 8.04 18.25
CA TYR A 171 -14.84 7.35 18.84
C TYR A 171 -14.36 6.45 19.98
N VAL A 172 -15.29 6.18 20.88
CA VAL A 172 -15.14 5.23 21.97
C VAL A 172 -16.39 4.37 22.00
N ALA A 173 -16.20 3.07 22.00
CA ALA A 173 -17.25 2.07 22.11
C ALA A 173 -16.91 1.10 23.26
N PHE A 174 -17.93 0.79 24.05
CA PHE A 174 -17.88 -0.21 25.10
C PHE A 174 -18.76 -1.38 24.68
N GLU A 175 -18.20 -2.57 24.68
CA GLU A 175 -18.89 -3.80 24.31
C GLU A 175 -18.93 -4.73 25.53
N PRO A 176 -20.06 -4.75 26.29
CA PRO A 176 -20.23 -5.66 27.41
C PRO A 176 -20.13 -7.11 26.94
N GLN A 177 -19.43 -7.94 27.71
CA GLN A 177 -19.32 -9.38 27.47
C GLN A 177 -20.18 -10.14 28.49
N GLY A 178 -20.61 -11.35 28.13
CA GLY A 178 -21.53 -12.16 28.94
C GLY A 178 -20.95 -12.71 30.24
N ASP A 179 -19.65 -12.55 30.48
CA ASP A 179 -18.92 -12.99 31.66
C ASP A 179 -18.71 -11.88 32.70
N GLY A 180 -19.35 -10.72 32.50
CA GLY A 180 -19.18 -9.55 33.35
C GLY A 180 -17.96 -8.69 33.02
N SER A 181 -17.18 -9.05 32.00
CA SER A 181 -16.14 -8.19 31.44
C SER A 181 -16.72 -7.21 30.41
N THR A 182 -15.98 -6.16 30.05
CA THR A 182 -16.34 -5.23 28.97
C THR A 182 -15.13 -4.96 28.11
N LYS A 183 -15.28 -5.14 26.79
CA LYS A 183 -14.24 -4.75 25.83
C LYS A 183 -14.35 -3.26 25.53
N PHE A 184 -13.20 -2.60 25.49
CA PHE A 184 -13.08 -1.21 25.12
C PHE A 184 -12.43 -1.10 23.74
N HIS A 185 -13.09 -0.42 22.81
CA HIS A 185 -12.56 -0.10 21.50
C HIS A 185 -12.62 1.40 21.28
N GLY A 186 -11.52 2.00 20.84
CA GLY A 186 -11.52 3.43 20.57
C GLY A 186 -10.46 3.83 19.56
N LEU A 187 -10.80 4.83 18.77
CA LEU A 187 -9.84 5.63 18.01
C LEU A 187 -9.73 6.97 18.71
N ILE A 188 -8.61 7.22 19.37
CA ILE A 188 -8.36 8.43 20.15
C ILE A 188 -7.06 9.10 19.68
N SER A 189 -6.89 10.37 20.01
CA SER A 189 -5.64 11.06 19.72
C SER A 189 -4.48 10.45 20.53
N THR A 190 -3.27 10.47 19.98
CA THR A 190 -2.07 9.99 20.69
C THR A 190 -1.86 10.69 22.03
N VAL A 191 -2.20 11.98 22.12
CA VAL A 191 -2.14 12.75 23.37
C VAL A 191 -3.11 12.21 24.43
N ALA A 192 -4.33 11.83 24.01
CA ALA A 192 -5.29 11.20 24.92
C ALA A 192 -4.86 9.78 25.31
N ALA A 193 -4.32 9.00 24.37
CA ALA A 193 -3.80 7.66 24.62
C ALA A 193 -2.68 7.67 25.67
N ALA A 194 -1.72 8.59 25.57
CA ALA A 194 -0.63 8.72 26.53
C ALA A 194 -1.14 9.01 27.97
N ARG A 195 -2.21 9.79 28.11
CA ARG A 195 -2.83 10.04 29.44
C ARG A 195 -3.52 8.80 30.00
N ILE A 196 -4.22 8.04 29.15
CA ILE A 196 -4.87 6.79 29.57
C ILE A 196 -3.82 5.76 29.97
N GLU A 197 -2.75 5.62 29.20
CA GLU A 197 -1.63 4.74 29.50
C GLU A 197 -1.01 5.09 30.86
N GLN A 198 -0.75 6.38 31.12
CA GLN A 198 -0.27 6.83 32.43
C GLN A 198 -1.22 6.44 33.57
N MET A 199 -2.54 6.60 33.41
CA MET A 199 -3.51 6.23 34.44
C MET A 199 -3.62 4.73 34.71
N LEU A 200 -3.37 3.89 33.70
CA LEU A 200 -3.49 2.44 33.80
C LEU A 200 -2.24 1.77 34.36
N TYR A 201 -1.07 2.38 34.14
CA TYR A 201 0.23 1.82 34.51
C TYR A 201 0.97 2.62 35.60
N SER A 202 0.34 3.65 36.18
CA SER A 202 0.76 4.31 37.43
C SER A 202 0.20 3.58 38.65
#